data_AF-A0A1S2VCM6-F1
#
_entry.id   AF-A0A1S2VCM6-F1
#
_cell.length_a   1.000
_cell.length_b   1.000
_cell.length_c   1.000
_cell.angle_alpha   90.00
_cell.angle_beta   90.00
_cell.angle_gamma   90.00
#
_symmetry.space_group_name_H-M   'P 1'
#
loop_
_entity.id
_entity.type
_entity.pdbx_description
1 polymer ?
#
loop_
_entity_poly.entity_id
_entity_poly.type
_entity_poly.pdbx_seq_one_letter_code
_entity_poly.pdbx_strand_id
1 'polypeptide(L)' 'MKPSLFDLRFVIGLFFLIIGLIVIIASFGESKIVDGSQINLYAGIVFIVFAGGMLLSFRASQKSDS' A
#
# COMPACT_ATOMS: atom_id res chain seq x y z
N MET A 1 -18.73 -19.64 15.45
CA MET A 1 -17.44 -18.94 15.42
C MET A 1 -17.06 -18.76 13.95
N LYS A 2 -17.59 -17.72 13.27
CA LYS A 2 -17.17 -17.43 11.90
C LYS A 2 -15.69 -17.03 12.00
N PRO A 3 -14.75 -17.70 11.33
CA PRO A 3 -13.38 -17.22 11.36
C PRO A 3 -13.43 -15.81 10.79
N SER A 4 -13.07 -14.87 11.64
CA SER A 4 -12.66 -13.51 11.34
C SER A 4 -11.41 -13.58 10.46
N LEU A 5 -11.51 -14.23 9.30
CA LEU A 5 -10.47 -14.36 8.30
C LEU A 5 -10.04 -12.93 8.02
N PHE A 6 -8.95 -12.55 8.66
CA PHE A 6 -8.17 -11.33 8.52
C PHE A 6 -8.87 -10.30 7.65
N ASP A 7 -9.44 -9.25 8.25
CA ASP A 7 -10.17 -8.20 7.54
C ASP A 7 -9.47 -7.88 6.22
N LEU A 8 -10.14 -8.21 5.12
CA LEU A 8 -9.52 -8.21 3.80
C LEU A 8 -8.92 -6.84 3.48
N ARG A 9 -9.48 -5.76 4.05
CA ARG A 9 -8.98 -4.39 3.94
C ARG A 9 -7.60 -4.24 4.57
N PHE A 10 -7.37 -4.87 5.72
CA PHE A 10 -6.07 -4.89 6.37
C PHE A 10 -5.04 -5.67 5.55
N VAL A 11 -5.40 -6.87 5.06
CA VAL A 11 -4.48 -7.71 4.26
C VAL A 11 -4.11 -7.01 2.96
N ILE A 12 -5.10 -6.47 2.24
CA ILE A 12 -4.87 -5.71 1.01
C ILE A 12 -4.04 -4.46 1.32
N GLY A 13 -4.38 -3.69 2.35
CA GLY A 13 -3.64 -2.51 2.75
C GLY A 13 -2.18 -2.82 3.05
N LEU A 14 -1.90 -3.86 3.83
CA LEU A 14 -0.54 -4.29 4.16
C LEU A 14 0.23 -4.77 2.93
N PHE A 15 -0.41 -5.53 2.03
CA PHE A 15 0.22 -5.97 0.78
C PHE A 15 0.65 -4.79 -0.09
N PHE A 16 -0.26 -3.84 -0.34
CA PHE A 16 0.04 -2.65 -1.14
C PHE A 16 1.08 -1.75 -0.47
N LEU A 17 1.11 -1.70 0.88
CA LEU A 17 2.14 -0.99 1.62
C LEU A 17 3.52 -1.58 1.34
N ILE A 18 3.66 -2.91 1.46
CA ILE A 18 4.93 -3.62 1.24
C ILE A 18 5.40 -3.44 -0.21
N ILE A 19 4.52 -3.67 -1.19
CA ILE A 19 4.86 -3.51 -2.60
C ILE A 19 5.22 -2.05 -2.92
N GLY A 20 4.45 -1.08 -2.42
CA GLY A 20 4.75 0.35 -2.59
C GLY A 20 6.12 0.73 -2.03
N LEU A 21 6.49 0.19 -0.87
CA LEU A 21 7.79 0.44 -0.24
C LEU A 21 8.94 -0.16 -1.07
N ILE A 22 8.76 -1.39 -1.56
CA ILE A 22 9.73 -2.06 -2.44
C ILE A 22 9.93 -1.26 -3.73
N VAL A 23 8.86 -0.80 -4.35
CA VAL A 23 8.90 -0.02 -5.60
C VAL A 23 9.59 1.34 -5.38
N ILE A 24 9.31 2.03 -4.27
CA ILE A 24 10.00 3.27 -3.91
C ILE A 24 11.50 3.01 -3.71
N ILE A 25 11.87 1.99 -2.94
CA ILE A 25 13.28 1.65 -2.70
C ILE A 25 13.98 1.29 -4.02
N ALA A 26 13.34 0.49 -4.88
CA ALA A 26 13.87 0.12 -6.18
C ALA A 26 14.09 1.36 -7.07
N SER A 27 13.22 2.37 -6.99
CA SER A 27 13.36 3.62 -7.75
C SER A 27 14.63 4.43 -7.38
N PHE A 28 15.19 4.24 -6.18
CA PHE A 28 16.46 4.87 -5.80
C PHE A 28 17.70 4.09 -6.30
N GLY A 29 17.55 2.78 -6.57
CA GLY A 29 18.63 1.93 -7.09
C GLY A 29 18.76 1.97 -8.61
N GLU A 30 17.66 2.26 -9.32
CA GLU A 30 17.67 2.44 -10.77
C GLU A 30 18.21 3.82 -11.15
N SER A 31 19.53 3.90 -11.37
CA SER A 31 20.18 5.04 -12.06
C SER A 31 19.81 5.14 -13.55
N LYS A 32 19.00 4.20 -14.05
CA LYS A 32 18.52 4.16 -15.43
C LYS A 32 17.19 4.89 -15.52
N ILE A 33 17.31 6.20 -15.65
CA ILE A 33 16.28 7.05 -16.23
C ILE A 33 16.02 6.55 -17.66
N VAL A 34 15.14 5.55 -17.80
CA VAL A 34 14.57 5.19 -19.10
C VAL A 34 13.54 6.30 -19.37
N ASP A 35 13.90 7.24 -20.25
CA ASP A 35 13.05 8.33 -20.77
C ASP A 35 12.69 9.51 -19.84
N GLY A 36 13.46 9.80 -18.80
CA GLY A 36 13.21 10.96 -17.92
C GLY A 36 12.08 10.75 -16.91
N SER A 37 11.38 9.62 -16.98
CA SER A 37 10.13 9.41 -16.28
C SER A 37 10.32 8.59 -15.00
N GLN A 38 10.05 9.19 -13.85
CA GLN A 38 10.15 8.55 -12.52
C GLN A 38 8.93 7.67 -12.22
N ILE A 39 8.49 6.86 -13.19
CA ILE A 39 7.23 6.09 -13.15
C ILE A 39 7.19 5.19 -11.90
N ASN A 40 8.30 4.55 -11.56
CA ASN A 40 8.41 3.69 -10.37
C ASN A 40 8.15 4.50 -9.08
N LEU A 41 8.70 5.70 -8.96
CA LEU A 41 8.49 6.54 -7.79
C LEU A 41 7.02 6.96 -7.66
N TYR A 42 6.39 7.42 -8.76
CA TYR A 42 4.97 7.77 -8.76
C TYR A 42 4.06 6.56 -8.47
N ALA A 43 4.31 5.40 -9.08
CA ALA A 43 3.56 4.17 -8.83
C ALA A 43 3.67 3.74 -7.37
N GLY A 44 4.88 3.80 -6.80
CA GLY A 44 5.12 3.50 -5.38
C GLY A 44 4.35 4.44 -4.45
N ILE A 45 4.34 5.75 -4.72
CA ILE A 45 3.54 6.72 -3.96
C ILE A 45 2.05 6.38 -4.03
N VAL A 46 1.52 6.09 -5.22
CA VAL A 46 0.10 5.73 -5.38
C VAL A 46 -0.25 4.48 -4.56
N PHE A 47 0.60 3.47 -4.54
CA PHE A 47 0.40 2.28 -3.72
C PHE A 47 0.42 2.57 -2.22
N ILE A 48 1.33 3.44 -1.74
CA ILE A 48 1.38 3.87 -0.33
C ILE A 48 0.08 4.63 0.04
N VAL A 49 -0.39 5.55 -0.81
CA VAL A 49 -1.62 6.31 -0.56
C VAL A 49 -2.83 5.37 -0.48
N PHE A 50 -2.94 4.43 -1.42
CA PHE A 50 -4.02 3.43 -1.41
C PHE A 50 -3.96 2.54 -0.15
N ALA A 51 -2.78 2.06 0.21
CA ALA A 51 -2.56 1.29 1.43
C ALA A 51 -2.98 2.06 2.68
N GLY A 52 -2.60 3.34 2.78
CA GLY A 52 -3.02 4.23 3.86
C GLY A 52 -4.55 4.34 3.95
N GLY A 53 -5.23 4.53 2.82
CA GLY A 53 -6.69 4.56 2.76
C GLY A 53 -7.35 3.28 3.26
N MET A 54 -6.83 2.11 2.84
CA MET A 54 -7.33 0.81 3.28
C MET A 54 -7.13 0.58 4.79
N LEU A 55 -5.96 0.93 5.33
CA LEU A 55 -5.67 0.79 6.76
C LEU A 55 -6.51 1.76 7.61
N LEU A 56 -6.76 2.98 7.12
CA LEU A 56 -7.65 3.93 7.78
C LEU A 56 -9.11 3.45 7.75
N SER A 57 -9.58 2.92 6.63
CA SER A 57 -10.93 2.34 6.50
C SER A 57 -11.12 1.13 7.43
N PHE A 58 -10.08 0.29 7.57
CA PHE A 58 -10.08 -0.80 8.54
C PHE A 58 -10.22 -0.28 9.98
N ARG A 59 -9.42 0.72 10.37
CA ARG A 59 -9.52 1.33 11.71
C ARG A 59 -10.89 1.97 11.97
N ALA A 60 -11.47 2.61 10.95
CA ALA A 60 -12.81 3.21 11.05
C ALA A 60 -13.90 2.14 11.22
N SER A 61 -13.79 1.00 10.52
CA SER A 61 -14.72 -0.12 10.65
C SER A 61 -14.70 -0.70 12.06
N GLN A 62 -13.51 -0.93 12.63
CA GLN A 62 -13.39 -1.48 14.00
C GLN A 62 -13.97 -0.56 15.07
N LYS A 63 -13.91 0.77 14.87
CA LYS A 63 -14.49 1.76 15.79
C LYS A 63 -16.02 1.77 15.77
N SER A 64 -16.66 1.37 14.67
CA SER A 64 -18.13 1.36 14.57
C SER A 64 -18.78 0.17 15.26
N ASP A 65 -18.01 -0.90 15.51
CA ASP A 65 -18.49 -2.14 16.13
C ASP A 65 -18.16 -2.22 17.64
N SER A 66 -17.55 -1.18 18.22
CA SER A 66 -17.24 -1.04 19.66
C SER A 66 -18.16 -0.03 20.34
#